data_AF-A0A520I0F1-F1
#
_entry.id   AF-A0A520I0F1-F1
#
_cell.length_a   1.000
_cell.length_b   1.000
_cell.length_c   1.000
_cell.angle_alpha   90.00
_cell.angle_beta   90.00
_cell.angle_gamma   90.00
#
_symmetry.space_group_name_H-M   'P 1'
#
loop_
_entity.id
_entity.type
_entity.pdbx_description
1 polymer ?
#
loop_
_entity_poly.entity_id
_entity_poly.type
_entity_poly.pdbx_seq_one_letter_code
_entity_poly.pdbx_strand_id
1 'polypeptide(L)'
;MRILAALATVLAATVAAQPAAAYWEYGHETVAAIAYANVKPATRAAIARVLKAQGQLGTPECPARTIEEASVWPDCVKPLKDAAGQSRFGYAYSWHYQNVNICTAFDLEPACKDGNCVSAQIGKQQAILANRRAPAKDRAMALAFLVHFVGDLHQPLHAGDKADKGGNDAKADYGIYGPPRLNLHSIWDGLLAERAISTSPPLVRRYPAAERRRLGAGTVADWSRESWADARVAYEAAMGGDPCAPTPARVRYDEATIARLVPMARGEVTKGGLRLARLLDEALG
;
A
#
# COMPACT_ATOMS: atom_id res chain seq x y z
N MET A 1 16.38 68.88 -3.71
CA MET A 1 15.85 68.02 -4.78
C MET A 1 16.02 66.58 -4.31
N ARG A 2 14.90 65.87 -4.13
CA ARG A 2 14.79 64.55 -3.50
C ARG A 2 15.24 63.48 -4.49
N ILE A 3 16.10 62.53 -4.08
CA ILE A 3 16.24 61.26 -4.79
C ILE A 3 16.17 60.14 -3.74
N LEU A 4 14.99 59.50 -3.70
CA LEU A 4 14.71 58.29 -2.96
C LEU A 4 15.35 57.12 -3.69
N ALA A 5 16.30 56.42 -3.05
CA ALA A 5 16.76 55.12 -3.51
C ALA A 5 15.74 54.06 -3.06
N ALA A 6 14.90 53.59 -3.98
CA ALA A 6 14.03 52.45 -3.74
C ALA A 6 14.84 51.15 -3.93
N LEU A 7 15.19 50.48 -2.82
CA LEU A 7 15.60 49.08 -2.87
C LEU A 7 14.35 48.23 -3.14
N ALA A 8 14.26 47.66 -4.33
CA ALA A 8 13.32 46.60 -4.63
C ALA A 8 13.92 45.27 -4.16
N THR A 9 13.56 44.82 -2.96
CA THR A 9 13.84 43.47 -2.48
C THR A 9 12.92 42.50 -3.22
N VAL A 10 13.44 41.81 -4.24
CA VAL A 10 12.76 40.67 -4.85
C VAL A 10 12.80 39.53 -3.83
N LEU A 11 11.71 39.34 -3.09
CA LEU A 11 11.53 38.19 -2.22
C LEU A 11 11.28 36.96 -3.11
N ALA A 12 12.35 36.23 -3.43
CA ALA A 12 12.23 34.94 -4.10
C ALA A 12 11.47 33.98 -3.17
N ALA A 13 10.21 33.73 -3.46
CA ALA A 13 9.44 32.68 -2.82
C ALA A 13 10.06 31.33 -3.21
N THR A 14 10.95 30.81 -2.36
CA THR A 14 11.39 29.42 -2.44
C THR A 14 10.21 28.55 -2.07
N VAL A 15 9.37 28.23 -3.04
CA VAL A 15 8.45 27.09 -2.96
C VAL A 15 9.34 25.87 -2.85
N ALA A 16 9.58 25.43 -1.60
CA ALA A 16 10.18 24.12 -1.37
C ALA A 16 9.25 23.11 -2.03
N ALA A 17 9.65 22.57 -3.18
CA ALA A 17 8.99 21.43 -3.78
C ALA A 17 8.99 20.33 -2.74
N GLN A 18 7.83 20.06 -2.13
CA GLN A 18 7.69 18.88 -1.30
C GLN A 18 7.97 17.67 -2.17
N PRO A 19 8.68 16.66 -1.68
CA PRO A 19 8.89 15.44 -2.44
C PRO A 19 7.52 14.92 -2.89
N ALA A 20 7.39 14.62 -4.18
CA ALA A 20 6.19 14.07 -4.78
C ALA A 20 6.01 12.59 -4.37
N ALA A 21 5.91 12.36 -3.06
CA ALA A 21 5.69 11.06 -2.43
C ALA A 21 4.21 10.71 -2.25
N ALA A 22 3.34 11.68 -2.54
CA ALA A 22 1.91 11.59 -2.28
C ALA A 22 1.20 10.42 -3.00
N TYR A 23 1.73 9.94 -4.12
CA TYR A 23 0.99 8.99 -4.97
C TYR A 23 0.88 7.59 -4.35
N TRP A 24 1.96 7.04 -3.78
CA TRP A 24 1.97 5.71 -3.17
C TRP A 24 1.37 5.72 -1.75
N GLU A 25 1.54 6.83 -1.03
CA GLU A 25 0.98 7.02 0.31
C GLU A 25 -0.56 7.03 0.28
N TYR A 26 -1.16 7.67 -0.73
CA TYR A 26 -2.61 7.85 -0.83
C TYR A 26 -3.39 6.53 -0.86
N GLY A 27 -2.84 5.48 -1.48
CA GLY A 27 -3.43 4.14 -1.48
C GLY A 27 -3.54 3.55 -0.07
N HIS A 28 -2.41 3.51 0.65
CA HIS A 28 -2.36 2.99 2.02
C HIS A 28 -3.20 3.80 2.99
N GLU A 29 -3.12 5.14 2.92
CA GLU A 29 -3.92 6.02 3.77
C GLU A 29 -5.41 5.82 3.52
N THR A 30 -5.83 5.62 2.27
CA THR A 30 -7.22 5.35 1.93
C THR A 30 -7.69 4.00 2.47
N VAL A 31 -6.88 2.93 2.33
CA VAL A 31 -7.16 1.62 2.94
C VAL A 31 -7.34 1.76 4.46
N ALA A 32 -6.43 2.49 5.12
CA ALA A 32 -6.49 2.76 6.55
C ALA A 32 -7.73 3.56 6.96
N ALA A 33 -8.08 4.61 6.20
CA ALA A 33 -9.26 5.44 6.44
C ALA A 33 -10.57 4.67 6.25
N ILE A 34 -10.66 3.81 5.23
CA ILE A 34 -11.79 2.87 5.05
C ILE A 34 -11.87 1.95 6.27
N ALA A 35 -10.76 1.37 6.70
CA ALA A 35 -10.75 0.48 7.86
C ALA A 35 -11.24 1.20 9.12
N TYR A 36 -10.68 2.38 9.40
CA TYR A 36 -11.05 3.21 10.54
C TYR A 36 -12.54 3.59 10.52
N ALA A 37 -13.09 3.92 9.35
CA ALA A 37 -14.52 4.17 9.19
C ALA A 37 -15.41 2.96 9.55
N ASN A 38 -14.89 1.74 9.43
CA ASN A 38 -15.69 0.50 9.48
C ASN A 38 -15.47 -0.40 10.70
N VAL A 39 -14.42 -0.16 11.50
CA VAL A 39 -14.22 -0.84 12.79
C VAL A 39 -15.29 -0.46 13.84
N LYS A 40 -15.37 -1.25 14.92
CA LYS A 40 -16.20 -0.95 16.10
C LYS A 40 -15.66 0.29 16.87
N PRO A 41 -16.51 1.02 17.61
CA PRO A 41 -16.04 2.13 18.46
C PRO A 41 -14.96 1.73 19.48
N ALA A 42 -15.09 0.55 20.09
CA ALA A 42 -14.09 0.03 21.04
C ALA A 42 -12.72 -0.21 20.38
N THR A 43 -12.72 -0.75 19.16
CA THR A 43 -11.52 -0.94 18.32
C THR A 43 -10.87 0.38 17.98
N ARG A 44 -11.63 1.44 17.62
CA ARG A 44 -11.06 2.79 17.40
C ARG A 44 -10.35 3.32 18.64
N ALA A 45 -10.96 3.16 19.82
CA ALA A 45 -10.35 3.56 21.07
C ALA A 45 -9.09 2.74 21.38
N ALA A 46 -9.08 1.44 21.03
CA ALA A 46 -7.91 0.58 21.18
C ALA A 46 -6.76 0.97 20.24
N ILE A 47 -7.05 1.25 18.96
CA ILE A 47 -6.09 1.78 17.98
C ILE A 47 -5.43 3.05 18.53
N ALA A 48 -6.24 4.02 18.99
CA ALA A 48 -5.71 5.25 19.57
C ALA A 48 -4.83 5.01 20.80
N ARG A 49 -5.16 4.03 21.65
CA ARG A 49 -4.31 3.66 22.81
C ARG A 49 -2.99 3.01 22.37
N VAL A 50 -3.00 2.14 21.37
CA VAL A 50 -1.79 1.47 20.85
C VAL A 50 -0.84 2.51 20.23
N LEU A 51 -1.36 3.43 19.41
CA LEU A 51 -0.54 4.45 18.74
C LEU A 51 0.07 5.49 19.69
N LYS A 52 -0.39 5.62 20.93
CA LYS A 52 0.31 6.43 21.96
C LYS A 52 1.74 5.97 22.20
N ALA A 53 2.05 4.69 21.93
CA ALA A 53 3.39 4.15 22.07
C ALA A 53 4.29 4.37 20.83
N GLN A 54 3.82 5.04 19.77
CA GLN A 54 4.58 5.22 18.53
C GLN A 54 5.95 5.89 18.75
N GLY A 55 6.07 6.80 19.73
CA GLY A 55 7.36 7.42 20.06
C GLY A 55 8.44 6.41 20.49
N GLN A 56 8.04 5.23 21.00
CA GLN A 56 8.96 4.15 21.37
C GLN A 56 9.52 3.41 20.15
N LEU A 57 8.95 3.60 18.96
CA LEU A 57 9.47 3.06 17.71
C LEU A 57 10.85 3.66 17.39
N GLY A 58 11.13 4.89 17.86
CA GLY A 58 12.42 5.55 17.67
C GLY A 58 12.72 5.85 16.20
N THR A 59 11.71 6.36 15.49
CA THR A 59 11.76 6.75 14.07
C THR A 59 11.12 8.12 13.90
N PRO A 60 11.69 9.20 14.46
CA PRO A 60 11.05 10.52 14.46
C PRO A 60 10.77 11.09 13.05
N GLU A 61 11.51 10.63 12.04
CA GLU A 61 11.33 10.98 10.62
C GLU A 61 10.14 10.25 9.98
N CYS A 62 9.68 9.15 10.59
CA CYS A 62 8.57 8.33 10.13
C CYS A 62 7.51 8.26 11.24
N PRO A 63 6.58 9.22 11.31
CA PRO A 63 5.55 9.24 12.33
C PRO A 63 4.52 8.14 12.09
N ALA A 64 3.94 7.63 13.18
CA ALA A 64 2.79 6.72 13.16
C ALA A 64 1.75 7.17 14.22
N ARG A 65 1.32 8.43 14.16
CA ARG A 65 0.44 9.04 15.19
C ARG A 65 -1.04 8.74 14.92
N THR A 66 -1.41 8.62 13.65
CA THR A 66 -2.75 8.18 13.21
C THR A 66 -2.66 6.84 12.50
N ILE A 67 -3.81 6.23 12.18
CA ILE A 67 -3.81 4.96 11.45
C ILE A 67 -3.35 5.15 9.99
N GLU A 68 -3.64 6.32 9.41
CA GLU A 68 -3.16 6.74 8.10
C GLU A 68 -1.62 6.90 8.10
N GLU A 69 -1.05 7.63 9.07
CA GLU A 69 0.40 7.71 9.21
C GLU A 69 1.05 6.34 9.48
N ALA A 70 0.42 5.51 10.31
CA ALA A 70 0.87 4.14 10.56
C ALA A 70 0.83 3.27 9.29
N SER A 71 -0.06 3.59 8.33
CA SER A 71 -0.20 2.86 7.08
C SER A 71 0.95 3.07 6.11
N VAL A 72 1.72 4.16 6.23
CA VAL A 72 2.88 4.47 5.38
C VAL A 72 4.20 4.25 6.11
N TRP A 73 4.15 4.05 7.43
CA TRP A 73 5.33 3.89 8.29
C TRP A 73 6.29 2.79 7.83
N PRO A 74 5.85 1.55 7.47
CA PRO A 74 6.77 0.49 7.02
C PRO A 74 7.64 0.88 5.83
N ASP A 75 7.07 1.54 4.82
CA ASP A 75 7.82 2.02 3.67
C ASP A 75 8.74 3.18 4.00
N CYS A 76 8.33 4.07 4.92
CA CYS A 76 9.19 5.16 5.39
C CYS A 76 10.43 4.63 6.13
N VAL A 77 10.29 3.57 6.95
CA VAL A 77 11.41 3.07 7.79
C VAL A 77 12.35 2.11 7.08
N LYS A 78 11.87 1.40 6.05
CA LYS A 78 12.64 0.45 5.24
C LYS A 78 13.95 1.03 4.65
N PRO A 79 13.97 2.25 4.07
CA PRO A 79 15.20 2.85 3.53
C PRO A 79 16.10 3.50 4.59
N LEU A 80 15.65 3.65 5.84
CA LEU A 80 16.44 4.32 6.88
C LEU A 80 17.72 3.54 7.18
N LYS A 81 18.81 4.29 7.32
CA LYS A 81 20.14 3.81 7.69
C LYS A 81 20.69 4.68 8.81
N ASP A 82 21.41 4.07 9.74
CA ASP A 82 22.17 4.82 10.72
C ASP A 82 23.44 5.45 10.10
N ALA A 83 24.21 6.18 10.92
CA ALA A 83 25.45 6.82 10.49
C ALA A 83 26.52 5.83 10.00
N ALA A 84 26.44 4.55 10.39
CA ALA A 84 27.31 3.48 9.93
C ALA A 84 26.76 2.77 8.67
N GLY A 85 25.62 3.21 8.14
CA GLY A 85 24.98 2.64 6.97
C GLY A 85 24.16 1.36 7.23
N GLN A 86 23.94 0.99 8.50
CA GLN A 86 23.17 -0.21 8.88
C GLN A 86 21.67 0.10 8.87
N SER A 87 20.87 -0.84 8.34
CA SER A 87 19.41 -0.72 8.34
C SER A 87 18.79 -1.48 9.51
N ARG A 88 18.09 -0.76 10.39
CA ARG A 88 17.35 -1.35 11.52
C ARG A 88 16.12 -2.15 11.07
N PHE A 89 15.53 -1.81 9.91
CA PHE A 89 14.28 -2.38 9.42
C PHE A 89 14.43 -3.09 8.07
N GLY A 90 15.65 -3.23 7.54
CA GLY A 90 15.92 -3.84 6.24
C GLY A 90 15.44 -5.29 6.12
N TYR A 91 15.29 -6.01 7.24
CA TYR A 91 14.69 -7.34 7.26
C TYR A 91 13.24 -7.38 6.75
N ALA A 92 12.53 -6.26 6.82
CA ALA A 92 11.13 -6.19 6.42
C ALA A 92 10.96 -5.98 4.91
N TYR A 93 12.03 -5.84 4.13
CA TYR A 93 11.92 -5.52 2.70
C TYR A 93 11.10 -6.56 1.92
N SER A 94 11.33 -7.85 2.17
CA SER A 94 10.58 -8.94 1.55
C SER A 94 9.18 -9.12 2.12
N TRP A 95 8.84 -8.45 3.21
CA TRP A 95 7.53 -8.58 3.87
C TRP A 95 6.42 -7.83 3.13
N HIS A 96 6.75 -6.96 2.16
CA HIS A 96 5.78 -6.16 1.43
C HIS A 96 5.13 -6.89 0.26
N TYR A 97 5.64 -8.05 -0.17
CA TYR A 97 5.16 -8.71 -1.37
C TYR A 97 5.26 -10.24 -1.26
N GLN A 98 4.77 -10.91 -2.30
CA GLN A 98 4.91 -12.33 -2.56
C GLN A 98 4.91 -12.54 -4.09
N ASN A 99 6.04 -12.95 -4.64
CA ASN A 99 6.20 -13.12 -6.09
C ASN A 99 5.66 -14.48 -6.54
N VAL A 100 4.34 -14.61 -6.62
CA VAL A 100 3.71 -15.82 -7.16
C VAL A 100 3.66 -15.73 -8.68
N ASN A 101 4.19 -16.75 -9.36
CA ASN A 101 4.26 -16.77 -10.82
C ASN A 101 2.85 -16.70 -11.44
N ILE A 102 2.60 -15.67 -12.23
CA ILE A 102 1.30 -15.45 -12.89
C ILE A 102 1.05 -16.41 -14.05
N CYS A 103 2.05 -17.15 -14.53
CA CYS A 103 1.95 -18.06 -15.67
C CYS A 103 1.75 -19.53 -15.31
N THR A 104 1.67 -19.86 -14.03
CA THR A 104 1.40 -21.22 -13.53
C THR A 104 0.11 -21.25 -12.73
N ALA A 105 -0.27 -22.41 -12.20
CA ALA A 105 -1.28 -22.45 -11.16
C ALA A 105 -0.79 -21.67 -9.92
N PHE A 106 -1.72 -21.07 -9.18
CA PHE A 106 -1.41 -20.37 -7.94
C PHE A 106 -0.78 -21.32 -6.93
N ASP A 107 0.44 -21.00 -6.52
CA ASP A 107 1.18 -21.69 -5.48
C ASP A 107 1.91 -20.65 -4.61
N LEU A 108 1.46 -20.53 -3.36
CA LEU A 108 1.98 -19.55 -2.41
C LEU A 108 3.26 -20.03 -1.72
N GLU A 109 3.46 -21.34 -1.63
CA GLU A 109 4.50 -21.92 -0.78
C GLU A 109 5.93 -21.45 -1.18
N PRO A 110 6.30 -21.46 -2.48
CA PRO A 110 7.61 -20.95 -2.91
C PRO A 110 7.78 -19.46 -2.65
N ALA A 111 6.72 -18.67 -2.84
CA ALA A 111 6.72 -17.22 -2.69
C ALA A 111 6.70 -16.77 -1.22
N CYS A 112 6.37 -17.67 -0.29
CA CYS A 112 6.26 -17.37 1.14
C CYS A 112 7.12 -18.26 2.04
N LYS A 113 8.25 -18.72 1.51
CA LYS A 113 9.20 -19.52 2.27
C LYS A 113 9.64 -18.78 3.55
N ASP A 114 9.74 -19.54 4.64
CA ASP A 114 10.14 -19.05 5.98
C ASP A 114 9.26 -17.93 6.56
N GLY A 115 8.08 -17.69 5.97
CA GLY A 115 7.16 -16.62 6.38
C GLY A 115 7.65 -15.22 6.02
N ASN A 116 8.61 -15.08 5.13
CA ASN A 116 9.13 -13.79 4.64
C ASN A 116 8.33 -13.28 3.43
N CYS A 117 7.02 -13.17 3.60
CA CYS A 117 6.12 -12.60 2.60
C CYS A 117 4.94 -11.89 3.27
N VAL A 118 4.26 -11.04 2.51
CA VAL A 118 3.15 -10.20 3.00
C VAL A 118 2.03 -10.99 3.69
N SER A 119 1.59 -12.12 3.13
CA SER A 119 0.48 -12.89 3.71
C SER A 119 0.82 -13.54 5.05
N ALA A 120 2.03 -14.09 5.21
CA ALA A 120 2.48 -14.62 6.50
C ALA A 120 2.64 -13.50 7.54
N GLN A 121 3.13 -12.34 7.11
CA GLN A 121 3.34 -11.20 8.01
C GLN A 121 2.03 -10.61 8.50
N ILE A 122 0.98 -10.54 7.67
CA ILE A 122 -0.36 -10.14 8.14
C ILE A 122 -0.79 -10.97 9.37
N GLY A 123 -0.69 -12.30 9.29
CA GLY A 123 -1.06 -13.17 10.41
C GLY A 123 -0.18 -12.96 11.64
N LYS A 124 1.14 -12.82 11.45
CA LYS A 124 2.10 -12.59 12.53
C LYS A 124 1.87 -11.27 13.24
N GLN A 125 1.68 -10.18 12.50
CA GLN A 125 1.47 -8.85 13.06
C GLN A 125 0.09 -8.76 13.74
N GLN A 126 -0.95 -9.40 13.19
CA GLN A 126 -2.24 -9.52 13.86
C GLN A 126 -2.11 -10.22 15.22
N ALA A 127 -1.36 -11.31 15.30
CA ALA A 127 -1.15 -12.05 16.54
C ALA A 127 -0.39 -11.23 17.60
N ILE A 128 0.66 -10.49 17.20
CA ILE A 128 1.40 -9.59 18.10
C ILE A 128 0.48 -8.46 18.59
N LEU A 129 -0.31 -7.86 17.69
CA LEU A 129 -1.26 -6.81 18.02
C LEU A 129 -2.32 -7.28 19.03
N ALA A 130 -2.81 -8.51 18.88
CA ALA A 130 -3.81 -9.11 19.77
C ALA A 130 -3.24 -9.46 21.16
N ASN A 131 -1.94 -9.74 21.27
CA ASN A 131 -1.31 -10.11 22.53
C ASN A 131 -1.22 -8.91 23.49
N ARG A 132 -2.13 -8.86 24.47
CA ARG A 132 -2.15 -7.78 25.48
C ARG A 132 -0.94 -7.76 26.42
N ARG A 133 -0.15 -8.83 26.46
CA ARG A 133 1.08 -8.93 27.26
C ARG A 133 2.33 -8.50 26.47
N ALA A 134 2.23 -8.32 25.16
CA ALA A 134 3.34 -7.83 24.35
C ALA A 134 3.70 -6.38 24.75
N PRO A 135 4.98 -6.00 24.68
CA PRO A 135 5.42 -4.62 24.92
C PRO A 135 4.63 -3.61 24.07
N ALA A 136 4.35 -2.44 24.64
CA ALA A 136 3.56 -1.41 23.96
C ALA A 136 4.17 -0.99 22.61
N LYS A 137 5.50 -0.87 22.54
CA LYS A 137 6.26 -0.64 21.31
C LYS A 137 5.99 -1.71 20.25
N ASP A 138 6.02 -2.98 20.62
CA ASP A 138 5.86 -4.09 19.68
C ASP A 138 4.43 -4.14 19.14
N ARG A 139 3.44 -3.82 19.98
CA ARG A 139 2.04 -3.70 19.54
C ARG A 139 1.83 -2.50 18.60
N ALA A 140 2.50 -1.38 18.85
CA ALA A 140 2.45 -0.21 17.96
C ALA A 140 3.10 -0.52 16.59
N MET A 141 4.24 -1.20 16.61
CA MET A 141 4.92 -1.66 15.40
C MET A 141 4.06 -2.67 14.62
N ALA A 142 3.47 -3.63 15.32
CA ALA A 142 2.58 -4.62 14.71
C ALA A 142 1.31 -3.99 14.12
N LEU A 143 0.76 -2.95 14.75
CA LEU A 143 -0.34 -2.18 14.17
C LEU A 143 0.08 -1.51 12.85
N ALA A 144 1.22 -0.81 12.84
CA ALA A 144 1.72 -0.13 11.63
C ALA A 144 1.96 -1.12 10.48
N PHE A 145 2.68 -2.22 10.76
CA PHE A 145 2.90 -3.26 9.76
C PHE A 145 1.60 -3.93 9.30
N LEU A 146 0.68 -4.26 10.21
CA LEU A 146 -0.60 -4.88 9.83
C LEU A 146 -1.42 -3.97 8.89
N VAL A 147 -1.52 -2.69 9.21
CA VAL A 147 -2.27 -1.72 8.40
C VAL A 147 -1.66 -1.61 7.00
N HIS A 148 -0.34 -1.49 6.91
CA HIS A 148 0.37 -1.39 5.63
C HIS A 148 0.26 -2.68 4.80
N PHE A 149 0.58 -3.84 5.39
CA PHE A 149 0.62 -5.12 4.68
C PHE A 149 -0.73 -5.58 4.15
N VAL A 150 -1.84 -5.22 4.81
CA VAL A 150 -3.16 -5.47 4.23
C VAL A 150 -3.38 -4.58 2.99
N GLY A 151 -2.86 -3.35 2.97
CA GLY A 151 -2.82 -2.54 1.75
C GLY A 151 -1.99 -3.19 0.65
N ASP A 152 -0.75 -3.58 0.95
CA ASP A 152 0.16 -4.25 0.01
C ASP A 152 -0.47 -5.49 -0.63
N LEU A 153 -1.07 -6.38 0.17
CA LEU A 153 -1.66 -7.61 -0.36
C LEU A 153 -2.80 -7.35 -1.35
N HIS A 154 -3.45 -6.19 -1.28
CA HIS A 154 -4.50 -5.76 -2.21
C HIS A 154 -3.97 -4.93 -3.38
N GLN A 155 -2.65 -4.76 -3.51
CA GLN A 155 -2.03 -4.29 -4.74
C GLN A 155 -1.68 -5.55 -5.57
N PRO A 156 -2.35 -5.78 -6.72
CA PRO A 156 -2.18 -7.01 -7.49
C PRO A 156 -0.72 -7.40 -7.78
N LEU A 157 0.13 -6.43 -8.11
CA LEU A 157 1.53 -6.66 -8.45
C LEU A 157 2.44 -6.89 -7.24
N HIS A 158 1.95 -6.76 -6.01
CA HIS A 158 2.61 -7.30 -4.82
C HIS A 158 2.34 -8.80 -4.64
N ALA A 159 1.32 -9.36 -5.30
CA ALA A 159 0.94 -10.76 -5.17
C ALA A 159 1.23 -11.62 -6.42
N GLY A 160 1.50 -10.99 -7.57
CA GLY A 160 1.78 -11.66 -8.83
C GLY A 160 3.03 -11.12 -9.53
N ASP A 161 3.86 -12.05 -10.03
CA ASP A 161 5.14 -11.75 -10.68
C ASP A 161 5.28 -12.48 -12.01
N LYS A 162 6.01 -11.85 -12.94
CA LYS A 162 6.40 -12.40 -14.25
C LYS A 162 7.92 -12.47 -14.39
N ALA A 163 8.62 -12.81 -13.30
CA ALA A 163 10.08 -12.71 -13.17
C ALA A 163 10.61 -11.30 -13.46
N ASP A 164 9.82 -10.28 -13.10
CA ASP A 164 10.07 -8.86 -13.37
C ASP A 164 9.89 -7.99 -12.11
N LYS A 165 9.95 -8.64 -10.94
CA LYS A 165 9.81 -8.04 -9.60
C LYS A 165 8.45 -7.36 -9.44
N GLY A 166 7.39 -8.07 -9.82
CA GLY A 166 6.02 -7.53 -9.78
C GLY A 166 5.85 -6.35 -10.73
N GLY A 167 6.40 -6.42 -11.94
CA GLY A 167 6.27 -5.34 -12.94
C GLY A 167 7.21 -4.14 -12.71
N ASN A 168 8.14 -4.20 -11.76
CA ASN A 168 9.13 -3.14 -11.57
C ASN A 168 10.12 -3.05 -12.73
N ASP A 169 10.43 -4.17 -13.38
CA ASP A 169 11.30 -4.22 -14.56
C ASP A 169 10.54 -3.96 -15.88
N ALA A 170 9.20 -3.86 -15.83
CA ALA A 170 8.35 -3.58 -16.98
C ALA A 170 8.11 -2.07 -17.17
N LYS A 171 8.89 -1.42 -18.04
CA LYS A 171 8.69 -0.01 -18.39
C LYS A 171 7.29 0.23 -18.95
N ALA A 172 6.62 1.29 -18.51
CA ALA A 172 5.23 1.53 -18.86
C ALA A 172 4.91 3.02 -19.03
N ASP A 173 3.90 3.29 -19.85
CA ASP A 173 3.25 4.60 -20.01
C ASP A 173 1.82 4.55 -19.47
N TYR A 174 1.41 5.64 -18.82
CA TYR A 174 0.05 5.88 -18.35
C TYR A 174 -0.60 6.98 -19.21
N GLY A 175 -1.38 6.58 -20.20
CA GLY A 175 -1.88 7.45 -21.25
C GLY A 175 -0.72 8.08 -22.03
N ILE A 176 -0.64 9.41 -22.03
CA ILE A 176 0.45 10.17 -22.65
C ILE A 176 1.64 10.41 -21.70
N TYR A 177 1.51 10.05 -20.41
CA TYR A 177 2.54 10.25 -19.41
C TYR A 177 3.49 9.05 -19.36
N GLY A 178 4.76 9.29 -19.66
CA GLY A 178 5.72 8.20 -19.86
C GLY A 178 7.18 8.57 -19.60
N PRO A 179 7.54 9.06 -18.39
CA PRO A 179 8.94 9.37 -18.10
C PRO A 179 9.78 8.08 -18.09
N PRO A 180 11.12 8.19 -18.28
CA PRO A 180 11.99 7.02 -18.47
C PRO A 180 11.96 5.98 -17.34
N ARG A 181 11.66 6.41 -16.10
CA ARG A 181 11.62 5.55 -14.92
C ARG A 181 10.23 4.99 -14.58
N LEU A 182 9.17 5.40 -15.29
CA LEU A 182 7.83 4.86 -15.03
C LEU A 182 7.78 3.39 -15.46
N ASN A 183 7.28 2.56 -14.55
CA ASN A 183 7.14 1.13 -14.73
C ASN A 183 5.72 0.67 -14.34
N LEU A 184 5.37 -0.55 -14.69
CA LEU A 184 4.05 -1.11 -14.45
C LEU A 184 3.70 -1.07 -12.96
N HIS A 185 4.63 -1.45 -12.08
CA HIS A 185 4.41 -1.46 -10.63
C HIS A 185 4.01 -0.08 -10.08
N SER A 186 4.81 0.95 -10.38
CA SER A 186 4.57 2.32 -9.93
C SER A 186 3.29 2.95 -10.51
N ILE A 187 2.80 2.48 -11.66
CA ILE A 187 1.47 2.87 -12.16
C ILE A 187 0.38 2.30 -11.25
N TRP A 188 0.49 1.04 -10.84
CA TRP A 188 -0.48 0.37 -9.97
C TRP A 188 -0.46 0.92 -8.54
N ASP A 189 0.72 1.18 -7.98
CA ASP A 189 0.87 1.80 -6.65
C ASP A 189 0.35 3.24 -6.60
N GLY A 190 0.59 4.00 -7.67
CA GLY A 190 0.38 5.45 -7.70
C GLY A 190 -0.77 5.88 -8.59
N LEU A 191 -0.48 6.09 -9.88
CA LEU A 191 -1.38 6.79 -10.81
C LEU A 191 -2.76 6.11 -10.95
N LEU A 192 -2.78 4.79 -11.11
CA LEU A 192 -4.02 4.04 -11.24
C LEU A 192 -4.79 3.98 -9.91
N ALA A 193 -4.09 3.81 -8.79
CA ALA A 193 -4.70 3.83 -7.46
C ALA A 193 -5.35 5.20 -7.17
N GLU A 194 -4.63 6.29 -7.43
CA GLU A 194 -5.16 7.65 -7.27
C GLU A 194 -6.41 7.86 -8.13
N ARG A 195 -6.38 7.48 -9.40
CA ARG A 195 -7.54 7.55 -10.29
C ARG A 195 -8.71 6.73 -9.77
N ALA A 196 -8.45 5.53 -9.26
CA ALA A 196 -9.45 4.64 -8.70
C ALA A 196 -10.11 5.20 -7.43
N ILE A 197 -9.31 5.79 -6.54
CA ILE A 197 -9.77 6.36 -5.27
C ILE A 197 -10.55 7.67 -5.50
N SER A 198 -10.03 8.55 -6.36
CA SER A 198 -10.64 9.86 -6.68
C SER A 198 -11.92 9.76 -7.52
N THR A 199 -12.17 8.62 -8.16
CA THR A 199 -13.40 8.39 -8.93
C THR A 199 -14.61 8.29 -7.99
N SER A 200 -15.70 9.01 -8.31
CA SER A 200 -16.94 8.98 -7.53
C SER A 200 -17.62 7.59 -7.57
N PRO A 201 -18.28 7.13 -6.49
CA PRO A 201 -18.46 7.80 -5.19
C PRO A 201 -17.20 7.82 -4.30
N PRO A 202 -17.16 8.52 -3.15
CA PRO A 202 -16.05 8.38 -2.21
C PRO A 202 -15.94 6.95 -1.63
N LEU A 203 -14.72 6.40 -1.52
CA LEU A 203 -14.49 5.08 -0.91
C LEU A 203 -14.53 5.11 0.61
N VAL A 204 -14.05 6.18 1.24
CA VAL A 204 -14.03 6.33 2.70
C VAL A 204 -15.44 6.65 3.19
N ARG A 205 -16.12 5.62 3.67
CA ARG A 205 -17.48 5.70 4.23
C ARG A 205 -17.74 4.54 5.19
N ARG A 206 -18.83 4.63 5.96
CA ARG A 206 -19.36 3.47 6.68
C ARG A 206 -20.15 2.59 5.71
N TYR A 207 -19.69 1.35 5.53
CA TYR A 207 -20.34 0.39 4.65
C TYR A 207 -21.45 -0.37 5.40
N PRO A 208 -22.57 -0.70 4.72
CA PRO A 208 -23.61 -1.58 5.27
C PRO A 208 -23.04 -2.91 5.76
N ALA A 209 -23.62 -3.49 6.81
CA ALA A 209 -23.12 -4.72 7.42
C ALA A 209 -23.03 -5.90 6.45
N ALA A 210 -24.00 -6.03 5.53
CA ALA A 210 -23.99 -7.07 4.50
C ALA A 210 -22.81 -6.90 3.52
N GLU A 211 -22.51 -5.67 3.13
CA GLU A 211 -21.39 -5.35 2.23
C GLU A 211 -20.05 -5.60 2.93
N ARG A 212 -19.90 -5.16 4.19
CA ARG A 212 -18.72 -5.45 5.02
C ARG A 212 -18.47 -6.94 5.17
N ARG A 213 -19.52 -7.73 5.44
CA ARG A 213 -19.41 -9.18 5.57
C ARG A 213 -18.96 -9.84 4.26
N ARG A 214 -19.53 -9.40 3.13
CA ARG A 214 -19.22 -9.97 1.80
C ARG A 214 -17.80 -9.64 1.35
N LEU A 215 -17.44 -8.35 1.35
CA LEU A 215 -16.13 -7.89 0.86
C LEU A 215 -15.00 -8.16 1.86
N GLY A 216 -15.34 -8.21 3.15
CA GLY A 216 -14.43 -8.58 4.22
C GLY A 216 -14.28 -10.09 4.43
N ALA A 217 -14.90 -10.96 3.62
CA ALA A 217 -14.81 -12.42 3.78
C ALA A 217 -13.48 -12.99 3.28
N GLY A 218 -13.24 -14.28 3.56
CA GLY A 218 -12.03 -15.01 3.14
C GLY A 218 -10.90 -14.97 4.15
N THR A 219 -9.96 -15.88 3.97
CA THR A 219 -8.68 -15.95 4.70
C THR A 219 -7.62 -15.11 3.99
N VAL A 220 -6.49 -14.86 4.66
CA VAL A 220 -5.36 -14.16 4.01
C VAL A 220 -4.87 -14.92 2.77
N ALA A 221 -4.90 -16.26 2.78
CA ALA A 221 -4.55 -17.07 1.62
C ALA A 221 -5.56 -16.94 0.46
N ASP A 222 -6.85 -16.76 0.77
CA ASP A 222 -7.86 -16.47 -0.26
C ASP A 222 -7.59 -15.10 -0.89
N TRP A 223 -7.24 -14.10 -0.09
CA TRP A 223 -6.91 -12.75 -0.58
C TRP A 223 -5.65 -12.74 -1.43
N SER A 224 -4.63 -13.52 -1.06
CA SER A 224 -3.46 -13.77 -1.90
C SER A 224 -3.81 -14.35 -3.26
N ARG A 225 -4.73 -15.32 -3.30
CA ARG A 225 -5.17 -15.93 -4.56
C ARG A 225 -5.98 -14.94 -5.41
N GLU A 226 -6.86 -14.16 -4.80
CA GLU A 226 -7.62 -13.10 -5.47
C GLU A 226 -6.67 -12.05 -6.09
N SER A 227 -5.74 -11.52 -5.29
CA SER A 227 -4.79 -10.51 -5.74
C SER A 227 -3.86 -11.03 -6.84
N TRP A 228 -3.42 -12.29 -6.76
CA TRP A 228 -2.70 -12.96 -7.85
C TRP A 228 -3.55 -13.10 -9.12
N ALA A 229 -4.84 -13.38 -9.02
CA ALA A 229 -5.74 -13.44 -10.17
C ALA A 229 -5.93 -12.05 -10.81
N ASP A 230 -6.06 -11.01 -9.99
CA ASP A 230 -6.11 -9.62 -10.47
C ASP A 230 -4.78 -9.19 -11.10
N ALA A 231 -3.65 -9.72 -10.62
CA ALA A 231 -2.33 -9.48 -11.22
C ALA A 231 -2.29 -10.04 -12.64
N ARG A 232 -2.90 -11.21 -12.88
CA ARG A 232 -3.03 -11.76 -14.24
C ARG A 232 -3.82 -10.82 -15.14
N VAL A 233 -4.89 -10.18 -14.66
CA VAL A 233 -5.64 -9.18 -15.44
C VAL A 233 -4.78 -7.94 -15.74
N ALA A 234 -3.99 -7.48 -14.75
CA ALA A 234 -3.06 -6.38 -14.93
C ALA A 234 -2.00 -6.68 -16.01
N TYR A 235 -1.39 -7.88 -15.97
CA TYR A 235 -0.44 -8.32 -16.98
C TYR A 235 -1.10 -8.56 -18.34
N GLU A 236 -2.30 -9.13 -18.40
CA GLU A 236 -3.04 -9.32 -19.64
C GLU A 236 -3.23 -7.98 -20.37
N ALA A 237 -3.65 -6.95 -19.64
CA ALA A 237 -3.76 -5.60 -20.17
C ALA A 237 -2.40 -5.03 -20.60
N ALA A 238 -1.32 -5.34 -19.88
CA ALA A 238 0.02 -4.81 -20.16
C ALA A 238 0.67 -5.46 -21.38
N MET A 239 0.38 -6.74 -21.61
CA MET A 239 0.98 -7.56 -22.67
C MET A 239 0.13 -7.60 -23.95
N GLY A 240 -1.05 -6.99 -23.94
CA GLY A 240 -1.94 -6.94 -25.11
C GLY A 240 -2.80 -8.20 -25.32
N GLY A 241 -3.14 -8.91 -24.24
CA GLY A 241 -4.16 -9.97 -24.24
C GLY A 241 -3.71 -11.34 -23.70
N ASP A 242 -2.40 -11.64 -23.66
CA ASP A 242 -1.88 -12.82 -22.96
C ASP A 242 -0.95 -12.37 -21.82
N PRO A 243 -1.30 -12.60 -20.54
CA PRO A 243 -0.46 -12.18 -19.41
C PRO A 243 0.94 -12.81 -19.43
N CYS A 244 1.12 -13.91 -20.16
CA CYS A 244 2.37 -14.65 -20.25
C CYS A 244 3.19 -14.35 -21.50
N ALA A 245 2.68 -13.50 -22.41
CA ALA A 245 3.42 -13.09 -23.58
C ALA A 245 4.73 -12.34 -23.21
N PRO A 246 5.73 -12.29 -24.11
CA PRO A 246 6.94 -11.52 -23.89
C PRO A 246 6.64 -10.07 -23.52
N THR A 247 7.35 -9.54 -22.51
CA THR A 247 7.17 -8.17 -22.06
C THR A 247 7.61 -7.21 -23.19
N PRO A 248 6.74 -6.29 -23.66
CA PRO A 248 7.11 -5.35 -24.70
C PRO A 248 8.21 -4.42 -24.20
N ALA A 249 8.95 -3.79 -25.12
CA ALA A 249 9.98 -2.81 -24.77
C ALA A 249 9.43 -1.66 -23.90
N ARG A 250 8.13 -1.36 -24.08
CA ARG A 250 7.37 -0.43 -23.26
C ARG A 250 5.89 -0.77 -23.30
N VAL A 251 5.31 -1.04 -22.13
CA VAL A 251 3.87 -1.21 -21.94
C VAL A 251 3.16 0.12 -22.18
N ARG A 252 1.97 0.09 -22.77
CA ARG A 252 1.13 1.28 -22.97
C ARG A 252 -0.26 1.02 -22.42
N TYR A 253 -0.58 1.67 -21.30
CA TYR A 253 -1.96 1.76 -20.84
C TYR A 253 -2.60 2.99 -21.47
N ASP A 254 -3.36 2.79 -22.55
CA ASP A 254 -4.21 3.84 -23.11
C ASP A 254 -5.41 4.15 -22.19
N GLU A 255 -6.12 5.24 -22.46
CA GLU A 255 -7.27 5.65 -21.64
C GLU A 255 -8.36 4.57 -21.55
N ALA A 256 -8.57 3.80 -22.63
CA ALA A 256 -9.54 2.70 -22.62
C ALA A 256 -9.13 1.58 -21.66
N THR A 257 -7.84 1.24 -21.65
CA THR A 257 -7.27 0.26 -20.72
C THR A 257 -7.31 0.77 -19.29
N ILE A 258 -6.91 2.03 -19.05
CA ILE A 258 -6.99 2.66 -17.72
C ILE A 258 -8.42 2.62 -17.21
N ALA A 259 -9.40 3.06 -18.00
CA ALA A 259 -10.80 3.08 -17.63
C ALA A 259 -11.34 1.68 -17.28
N ARG A 260 -10.85 0.63 -17.96
CA ARG A 260 -11.21 -0.77 -17.67
C ARG A 260 -10.59 -1.28 -16.36
N LEU A 261 -9.38 -0.83 -16.02
CA LEU A 261 -8.66 -1.27 -14.82
C LEU A 261 -9.08 -0.52 -13.55
N VAL A 262 -9.56 0.72 -13.68
CA VAL A 262 -10.00 1.56 -12.54
C VAL A 262 -11.00 0.86 -11.61
N PRO A 263 -12.08 0.22 -12.10
CA PRO A 263 -13.02 -0.50 -11.23
C PRO A 263 -12.39 -1.63 -10.42
N MET A 264 -11.39 -2.33 -10.99
CA MET A 264 -10.69 -3.42 -10.30
C MET A 264 -9.82 -2.87 -9.17
N ALA A 265 -8.94 -1.89 -9.46
CA ALA A 265 -8.10 -1.23 -8.45
C ALA A 265 -8.95 -0.63 -7.31
N ARG A 266 -10.09 -0.04 -7.67
CA ARG A 266 -11.04 0.51 -6.71
C ARG A 266 -11.71 -0.55 -5.84
N GLY A 267 -12.01 -1.70 -6.42
CA GLY A 267 -12.50 -2.88 -5.71
C GLY A 267 -11.48 -3.37 -4.68
N GLU A 268 -10.22 -3.48 -5.07
CA GLU A 268 -9.13 -3.94 -4.19
C GLU A 268 -8.88 -2.98 -3.02
N VAL A 269 -8.83 -1.66 -3.24
CA VAL A 269 -8.74 -0.68 -2.14
C VAL A 269 -9.91 -0.82 -1.16
N THR A 270 -11.12 -1.06 -1.67
CA THR A 270 -12.31 -1.27 -0.85
C THR A 270 -12.21 -2.56 -0.03
N LYS A 271 -11.84 -3.68 -0.67
CA LYS A 271 -11.64 -4.96 0.00
C LYS A 271 -10.56 -4.85 1.07
N GLY A 272 -9.41 -4.25 0.75
CA GLY A 272 -8.30 -4.05 1.67
C GLY A 272 -8.74 -3.32 2.94
N GLY A 273 -9.45 -2.19 2.81
CA GLY A 273 -9.94 -1.46 3.96
C GLY A 273 -10.97 -2.23 4.81
N LEU A 274 -11.88 -2.98 4.18
CA LEU A 274 -12.89 -3.76 4.90
C LEU A 274 -12.33 -5.02 5.55
N ARG A 275 -11.34 -5.65 4.93
CA ARG A 275 -10.59 -6.79 5.48
C ARG A 275 -9.70 -6.34 6.63
N LEU A 276 -9.02 -5.20 6.50
CA LEU A 276 -8.27 -4.58 7.60
C LEU A 276 -9.19 -4.25 8.78
N ALA A 277 -10.37 -3.67 8.55
CA ALA A 277 -11.34 -3.41 9.62
C ALA A 277 -11.71 -4.69 10.38
N ARG A 278 -11.91 -5.80 9.67
CA ARG A 278 -12.20 -7.11 10.27
C ARG A 278 -11.04 -7.57 11.14
N LEU A 279 -9.81 -7.58 10.63
CA LEU A 279 -8.63 -8.02 11.37
C LEU A 279 -8.37 -7.16 12.62
N LEU A 280 -8.60 -5.85 12.53
CA LEU A 280 -8.47 -4.93 13.67
C LEU A 280 -9.56 -5.20 14.72
N ASP A 281 -10.80 -5.43 14.32
CA ASP A 281 -11.89 -5.80 15.23
C ASP A 281 -11.64 -7.16 15.91
N GLU A 282 -11.01 -8.12 15.22
CA GLU A 282 -10.61 -9.41 15.79
C GLU A 282 -9.44 -9.28 16.78
N ALA A 283 -8.45 -8.43 16.48
CA ALA A 283 -7.25 -8.28 17.31
C ALA A 283 -7.45 -7.38 18.53
N LEU A 284 -8.28 -6.34 18.42
CA LEU A 284 -8.41 -5.27 19.42
C LEU A 284 -9.80 -5.11 20.02
N GLY A 285 -10.80 -5.80 19.47
CA GLY A 285 -12.20 -5.74 19.90
C GLY A 285 -12.52 -6.50 21.17
#